data_AF-A0A4Y2W827-F1
#
_entry.id   AF-A0A4Y2W827-F1
#
_cell.length_a   1.000
_cell.length_b   1.000
_cell.length_c   1.000
_cell.angle_alpha   90.00
_cell.angle_beta   90.00
_cell.angle_gamma   90.00
#
_symmetry.space_group_name_H-M   'P 1'
#
loop_
_entity.id
_entity.type
_entity.pdbx_description
1 polymer ?
#
loop_
_entity_poly.entity_id
_entity_poly.type
_entity_poly.pdbx_seq_one_letter_code
_entity_poly.pdbx_strand_id
1 'polypeptide(L)'
;MDQEGGLRVDEDTKPIIDYFEAYKSYIKKLLANNNEIEGVTTGIPKLDTITGGLKEEELTVLAACTSIGKTSIALHMSLQAAKLLKNQEYVCFIIVPLKELSFY
;
A
#
# COMPACT_ATOMS: atom_id res chain seq x y z
N MET A 1 -22.46 -20.13 -41.55
CA MET A 1 -21.00 -20.24 -41.64
C MET A 1 -20.54 -18.92 -42.23
N ASP A 2 -19.93 -17.96 -41.53
CA ASP A 2 -19.29 -17.93 -40.20
C ASP A 2 -19.44 -16.51 -39.61
N GLN A 3 -19.35 -16.43 -38.29
CA GLN A 3 -19.79 -15.32 -37.45
C GLN A 3 -18.80 -14.15 -37.47
N GLU A 4 -19.32 -12.91 -37.46
CA GLU A 4 -18.55 -11.70 -37.19
C GLU A 4 -17.87 -11.81 -35.82
N GLY A 5 -16.54 -11.98 -35.83
CA GLY A 5 -15.72 -11.95 -34.63
C GLY A 5 -15.62 -10.53 -34.10
N GLY A 6 -16.64 -10.09 -33.35
CA GLY A 6 -16.57 -8.89 -32.54
C GLY A 6 -15.40 -9.01 -31.56
N LEU A 7 -14.46 -8.07 -31.65
CA LEU A 7 -13.42 -7.88 -30.65
C LEU A 7 -14.14 -7.64 -29.31
N ARG A 8 -13.99 -8.58 -28.36
CA ARG A 8 -14.42 -8.37 -26.97
C ARG A 8 -13.52 -7.27 -26.41
N VAL A 9 -13.95 -6.02 -26.57
CA VAL A 9 -13.36 -4.90 -25.83
C VAL A 9 -13.79 -5.12 -24.39
N ASP A 10 -12.85 -5.54 -23.54
CA ASP A 10 -13.08 -5.55 -22.09
C ASP A 10 -13.56 -4.15 -21.70
N GLU A 11 -14.69 -4.12 -20.99
CA GLU A 11 -15.43 -2.92 -20.59
C GLU A 11 -14.58 -1.94 -19.74
N ASP A 12 -13.40 -2.38 -19.33
CA ASP A 12 -12.41 -1.67 -18.52
C ASP A 12 -11.34 -0.92 -19.35
N THR A 13 -11.36 -1.00 -20.68
CA THR A 13 -10.33 -0.38 -21.52
C THR A 13 -10.58 1.13 -21.69
N LYS A 14 -10.00 1.94 -20.81
CA LYS A 14 -10.03 3.41 -20.91
C LYS A 14 -8.82 3.94 -21.69
N PRO A 15 -9.00 4.96 -22.57
CA PRO A 15 -7.88 5.59 -23.25
C PRO A 15 -6.97 6.32 -22.24
N ILE A 16 -5.65 6.29 -22.49
CA ILE A 16 -4.66 6.88 -21.58
C ILE A 16 -4.88 8.38 -21.32
N ILE A 17 -5.53 9.09 -22.25
CA ILE A 17 -5.82 10.51 -22.14
C ILE A 17 -6.76 10.83 -20.97
N ASP A 18 -7.67 9.90 -20.63
CA ASP A 18 -8.66 10.11 -19.56
C ASP A 18 -7.99 10.09 -18.18
N TYR A 19 -6.87 9.38 -18.04
CA TYR A 19 -6.08 9.35 -16.81
C TYR A 19 -5.34 10.66 -16.54
N PHE A 20 -5.03 11.46 -17.57
CA PHE A 20 -4.30 12.72 -17.38
C PHE A 20 -5.11 13.73 -16.56
N GLU A 21 -6.42 13.80 -16.75
CA GLU A 21 -7.25 14.76 -16.02
C GLU A 21 -7.41 14.33 -14.54
N ALA A 22 -7.58 13.02 -14.31
CA ALA A 22 -7.55 12.45 -12.96
C ALA A 22 -6.20 12.73 -12.25
N TYR A 23 -5.09 12.53 -12.96
CA TYR A 23 -3.74 12.75 -12.44
C TYR A 23 -3.46 14.23 -12.10
N LYS A 24 -3.87 15.16 -12.97
CA LYS A 24 -3.75 16.61 -12.70
C LYS A 24 -4.53 17.01 -11.45
N SER A 25 -5.75 16.48 -11.29
CA SER A 25 -6.58 16.72 -10.10
C SER A 25 -5.91 16.17 -8.84
N TYR A 26 -5.32 14.98 -8.92
CA TYR A 26 -4.56 14.36 -7.83
C TYR A 26 -3.36 15.23 -7.40
N ILE A 27 -2.50 15.67 -8.34
CA ILE A 27 -1.36 16.54 -8.00
C ILE A 27 -1.81 17.86 -7.36
N LYS A 28 -2.90 18.46 -7.85
CA LYS A 28 -3.43 19.71 -7.25
C LYS A 28 -3.83 19.52 -5.79
N LYS A 29 -4.41 18.36 -5.43
CA LYS A 29 -4.75 18.03 -4.04
C LYS A 29 -3.50 17.89 -3.17
N LEU A 30 -2.46 17.23 -3.69
CA LEU A 30 -1.19 17.08 -2.97
C LEU A 30 -0.54 18.42 -2.65
N LEU A 31 -0.50 19.33 -3.62
CA LEU A 31 0.08 20.67 -3.46
C LEU A 31 -0.72 21.55 -2.49
N ALA A 32 -2.03 21.29 -2.33
CA ALA A 32 -2.88 22.02 -1.40
C ALA A 32 -2.68 21.56 0.06
N ASN A 33 -2.33 20.30 0.28
CA ASN A 33 -2.24 19.66 1.59
C ASN A 33 -0.79 19.38 2.03
N ASN A 34 0.12 20.35 1.84
CA ASN A 34 1.58 20.18 2.01
C ASN A 34 2.10 19.61 3.35
N ASN A 35 1.26 19.50 4.39
CA ASN A 35 1.68 19.06 5.73
C ASN A 35 0.95 17.82 6.25
N GLU A 36 0.05 17.21 5.48
CA GLU A 36 -0.63 15.98 5.92
C GLU A 36 0.04 14.73 5.33
N ILE A 37 0.16 13.70 6.15
CA ILE A 37 0.62 12.37 5.71
C ILE A 37 -0.50 11.81 4.81
N GLU A 38 -0.19 11.56 3.55
CA GLU A 38 -1.15 11.08 2.55
C GLU A 38 -1.62 9.66 2.87
N GLY A 39 -0.69 8.81 3.31
CA GLY A 39 -0.94 7.41 3.63
C GLY A 39 -1.18 7.14 5.12
N VAL A 40 -1.27 5.85 5.45
CA VAL A 40 -1.34 5.37 6.84
C VAL A 40 0.01 5.59 7.53
N THR A 41 0.04 6.26 8.68
CA THR A 41 1.28 6.45 9.46
C THR A 41 1.88 5.10 9.86
N THR A 42 3.20 4.98 9.72
CA THR A 42 3.96 3.86 10.27
C THR A 42 4.13 3.99 11.79
N GLY A 43 3.85 5.16 12.35
CA GLY A 43 4.13 5.53 13.73
C GLY A 43 5.59 5.88 14.01
N ILE A 44 6.44 5.90 12.97
CA ILE A 44 7.85 6.28 13.03
C ILE A 44 8.00 7.62 12.29
N PRO A 45 8.07 8.77 12.99
CA PRO A 45 7.98 10.09 12.35
C PRO A 45 9.01 10.32 11.24
N LYS A 46 10.24 9.84 11.44
CA LYS A 46 11.30 9.94 10.42
C LYS A 46 10.98 9.14 9.17
N LEU A 47 10.38 7.96 9.32
CA LEU A 47 9.99 7.12 8.19
C LEU A 47 8.81 7.75 7.46
N ASP A 48 7.80 8.22 8.19
CA ASP A 48 6.64 8.90 7.60
C ASP A 48 7.01 10.18 6.85
N THR A 49 8.02 10.92 7.32
CA THR A 49 8.53 12.10 6.62
C THR A 49 9.17 11.73 5.28
N ILE A 50 9.81 10.55 5.20
CA ILE A 50 10.50 10.09 3.99
C ILE A 50 9.51 9.44 3.01
N THR A 51 8.57 8.64 3.50
CA THR A 51 7.65 7.86 2.65
C THR A 51 6.31 8.54 2.41
N GLY A 52 5.94 9.52 3.24
CA GLY A 52 4.59 10.09 3.26
C GLY A 52 3.55 9.14 3.84
N GLY A 53 3.97 8.19 4.68
CA GLY A 53 3.16 7.08 5.19
C GLY A 53 3.16 5.86 4.27
N LEU A 54 2.27 4.91 4.55
CA LEU A 54 1.99 3.72 3.72
C LEU A 54 0.81 4.04 2.80
N LYS A 55 1.05 4.05 1.49
CA LYS A 55 0.06 4.48 0.48
C LYS A 55 -0.82 3.33 0.02
N GLU A 56 -2.02 3.67 -0.42
CA GLU A 56 -2.92 2.70 -1.07
C GLU A 56 -2.26 2.15 -2.35
N GLU A 57 -2.53 0.89 -2.67
CA GLU A 57 -1.99 0.18 -3.85
C GLU A 57 -0.45 0.00 -3.85
N GLU A 58 0.26 0.25 -2.74
CA GLU A 58 1.71 0.04 -2.62
C GLU A 58 2.08 -1.30 -1.94
N LEU A 59 3.18 -1.92 -2.40
CA LEU A 59 3.85 -3.02 -1.70
C LEU A 59 5.17 -2.53 -1.07
N THR A 60 5.15 -2.31 0.24
CA THR A 60 6.36 -1.95 1.00
C THR A 60 7.03 -3.20 1.60
N VAL A 61 8.34 -3.38 1.37
CA VAL A 61 9.11 -4.53 1.88
C VAL A 61 10.09 -4.10 2.96
N LEU A 62 9.99 -4.71 4.15
CA LEU A 62 10.94 -4.52 5.25
C LEU A 62 11.95 -5.68 5.33
N ALA A 63 13.13 -5.49 4.75
CA ALA A 63 14.23 -6.45 4.83
C ALA A 63 15.19 -6.11 5.99
N ALA A 64 15.58 -7.11 6.78
CA ALA A 64 16.62 -6.98 7.81
C ALA A 64 17.13 -8.36 8.24
N CYS A 65 18.32 -8.44 8.86
CA CYS A 65 18.89 -9.68 9.42
C CYS A 65 18.09 -10.22 10.62
N THR A 66 18.10 -11.52 10.86
CA THR A 66 17.45 -12.14 12.04
C THR A 66 17.87 -11.44 13.34
N SER A 67 16.99 -11.45 14.34
CA SER A 67 17.18 -10.79 15.65
C SER A 67 17.19 -9.25 15.69
N ILE A 68 17.11 -8.55 14.55
CA ILE A 68 16.96 -7.07 14.51
C ILE A 68 15.58 -6.57 14.99
N GLY A 69 14.60 -7.48 15.18
CA GLY A 69 13.26 -7.10 15.66
C GLY A 69 12.28 -6.70 14.55
N LYS A 70 12.41 -7.26 13.34
CA LYS A 70 11.44 -7.09 12.23
C LYS A 70 10.00 -7.29 12.66
N THR A 71 9.73 -8.35 13.42
CA THR A 71 8.39 -8.66 13.92
C THR A 71 7.89 -7.57 14.86
N SER A 72 8.76 -7.05 15.74
CA SER A 72 8.41 -5.96 16.66
C SER A 72 8.11 -4.66 15.90
N ILE A 73 8.88 -4.33 14.86
CA ILE A 73 8.63 -3.17 14.00
C ILE A 73 7.31 -3.34 13.25
N ALA A 74 7.09 -4.50 12.63
CA ALA A 74 5.86 -4.78 11.88
C ALA A 74 4.61 -4.74 12.80
N LEU A 75 4.73 -5.25 14.02
CA LEU A 75 3.67 -5.18 15.03
C LEU A 75 3.41 -3.73 15.48
N HIS A 76 4.47 -2.94 15.67
CA HIS A 76 4.34 -1.53 16.00
C HIS A 76 3.61 -0.75 14.91
N MET A 77 4.01 -0.92 13.65
CA MET A 77 3.34 -0.31 12.49
C MET A 77 1.87 -0.73 12.43
N SER A 78 1.58 -2.02 12.61
CA SER A 78 0.21 -2.55 12.61
C SER A 78 -0.65 -1.93 13.71
N LEU A 79 -0.10 -1.76 14.92
CA LEU A 79 -0.80 -1.13 16.04
C LEU A 79 -1.07 0.35 15.80
N GLN A 80 -0.12 1.06 15.20
CA GLN A 80 -0.25 2.49 14.91
C GLN A 80 -1.27 2.72 13.80
N ALA A 81 -1.27 1.89 12.76
CA ALA A 81 -2.32 1.84 11.76
C ALA A 81 -3.70 1.55 12.40
N ALA A 82 -3.77 0.57 13.30
CA ALA A 82 -5.02 0.17 13.96
C ALA A 82 -5.68 1.30 14.78
N LYS A 83 -4.88 2.22 15.34
CA LYS A 83 -5.39 3.38 16.09
C LYS A 83 -6.05 4.45 15.21
N LEU A 84 -5.69 4.51 13.94
CA LEU A 84 -6.25 5.47 12.99
C LEU A 84 -7.48 4.95 12.24
N LEU A 85 -7.79 3.65 12.38
CA LEU A 85 -8.89 3.03 11.66
C LEU A 85 -10.21 3.71 11.98
N LYS A 86 -10.94 4.08 10.92
CA LYS A 86 -12.34 4.49 11.02
C LYS A 86 -13.24 3.27 10.89
N ASN A 87 -14.53 3.41 11.23
CA ASN A 87 -15.50 2.34 11.05
C ASN A 87 -15.42 1.80 9.62
N GLN A 88 -15.09 0.51 9.47
CA GLN A 88 -14.95 -0.29 8.23
C GLN A 88 -13.51 -0.57 7.73
N GLU A 89 -12.47 -0.08 8.41
CA GLU A 89 -11.08 -0.42 8.06
C GLU A 89 -10.53 -1.52 8.98
N TYR A 90 -9.71 -2.42 8.42
CA TYR A 90 -9.13 -3.54 9.17
C TYR A 90 -7.63 -3.67 8.88
N VAL A 91 -6.85 -3.96 9.92
CA VAL A 91 -5.44 -4.33 9.79
C VAL A 91 -5.31 -5.84 9.98
N CYS A 92 -4.76 -6.52 8.97
CA CYS A 92 -4.44 -7.94 9.06
C CYS A 92 -2.95 -8.12 9.33
N PHE A 93 -2.61 -8.85 10.39
CA PHE A 93 -1.22 -9.20 10.71
C PHE A 93 -1.03 -10.70 10.59
N ILE A 94 -0.21 -11.12 9.64
CA ILE A 94 0.05 -12.53 9.36
C ILE A 94 1.49 -12.84 9.77
N ILE A 95 1.64 -13.72 10.77
CA ILE A 95 2.92 -14.31 11.12
C ILE A 95 3.01 -15.67 10.43
N VAL A 96 3.99 -15.83 9.55
CA VAL A 96 4.38 -17.16 9.06
C VAL A 96 5.63 -17.60 9.82
N PRO A 97 5.52 -18.54 10.77
CA PRO A 97 6.69 -19.09 11.42
C PRO A 97 7.47 -19.96 10.42
N LEU A 98 8.73 -19.60 10.14
CA LEU A 98 9.64 -20.55 9.53
C LEU A 98 9.97 -21.60 10.60
N LYS A 99 9.48 -22.83 10.42
CA LYS A 99 10.10 -23.99 11.06
C LYS A 99 11.47 -24.15 10.43
N GLU A 100 12.49 -24.32 11.27
CA GLU A 100 13.81 -24.76 10.82
C GLU A 100 13.64 -25.98 9.91
N LEU A 101 14.11 -25.87 8.67
CA LEU A 101 14.53 -27.05 7.94
C LEU A 101 15.79 -27.54 8.66
N SER A 102 15.60 -28.37 9.67
CA SER A 102 16.68 -29.21 10.18
C SER A 102 17.06 -30.17 9.07
N PHE A 103 18.07 -29.80 8.29
CA PHE A 103 18.83 -30.76 7.51
C PHE A 103 19.71 -31.54 8.50
N TYR A 104 19.19 -32.67 8.99
CA TYR A 104 19.99 -33.75 9.55
C TYR A 104 19.31 -35.09 9.24
#